data_AF-A0A7S0C929-F1
#
_entry.id   AF-A0A7S0C929-F1
#
_cell.length_a   1.000
_cell.length_b   1.000
_cell.length_c   1.000
_cell.angle_alpha   90.00
_cell.angle_beta   90.00
_cell.angle_gamma   90.00
#
_symmetry.space_group_name_H-M   'P 1'
#
loop_
_entity.id
_entity.type
_entity.pdbx_description
1 polymer ?
#
loop_
_entity_poly.entity_id
_entity_poly.type
_entity_poly.pdbx_seq_one_letter_code
_entity_poly.pdbx_strand_id
1 'polypeptide(L)'
;RITSNDWNQDVRHLRIEVGITNDSCNESCTHHDDNSSSTLPKTKPFLAGDVAVILPQNSSSSVETFLRVLPQSIQRLSNETLLHIQPTAYSFQQWPEYTTLKSLLMSTLDINGRPEREFLRSLSVFCHPSHPEGIEQAKKLFQLSE
;
A
#
# COMPACT_ATOMS: atom_id res chain seq x y z
N ARG A 1 3.43 -17.85 -17.26
CA ARG A 1 2.30 -17.40 -18.09
C ARG A 1 1.51 -18.64 -18.50
N ILE A 2 0.19 -18.62 -18.35
CA ILE A 2 -0.71 -19.74 -18.70
C ILE A 2 -1.33 -19.50 -20.07
N THR A 3 -1.62 -18.24 -20.43
CA THR A 3 -2.24 -17.87 -21.71
C THR A 3 -1.20 -17.64 -22.82
N SER A 4 -1.62 -17.82 -24.07
CA SER A 4 -0.80 -17.52 -25.25
C SER A 4 -0.60 -16.01 -25.45
N ASN A 5 0.36 -15.63 -26.30
CA ASN A 5 0.74 -14.23 -26.54
C ASN A 5 -0.36 -13.38 -27.20
N ASP A 6 -1.23 -14.02 -27.96
CA ASP A 6 -2.34 -13.46 -28.74
C ASP A 6 -3.65 -13.37 -27.95
N TRP A 7 -3.68 -13.85 -26.71
CA TRP A 7 -4.87 -13.78 -25.87
C TRP A 7 -5.08 -12.38 -25.29
N ASN A 8 -6.35 -11.98 -25.20
CA ASN A 8 -6.79 -10.68 -24.66
C ASN A 8 -6.46 -10.48 -23.17
N GLN A 9 -6.17 -11.54 -22.44
CA GLN A 9 -5.83 -11.51 -21.02
C GLN A 9 -4.53 -12.27 -20.75
N ASP A 10 -3.65 -11.68 -19.93
CA ASP A 10 -2.43 -12.32 -19.44
C ASP A 10 -2.71 -12.98 -18.09
N VAL A 11 -2.89 -14.31 -18.09
CA VAL A 11 -3.09 -15.09 -16.86
C VAL A 11 -1.78 -15.76 -16.46
N ARG A 12 -1.42 -15.65 -15.18
CA ARG A 12 -0.15 -16.15 -14.65
C ARG A 12 -0.38 -17.06 -13.45
N HIS A 13 0.34 -18.18 -13.43
CA HIS A 13 0.51 -18.99 -12.25
C HIS A 13 1.73 -18.47 -11.48
N LEU A 14 1.54 -18.10 -10.22
CA LEU A 14 2.59 -17.63 -9.33
C LEU A 14 2.83 -18.69 -8.26
N ARG A 15 4.11 -18.93 -7.93
CA ARG A 15 4.50 -19.78 -6.80
C ARG A 15 5.14 -18.90 -5.75
N ILE A 16 4.57 -18.90 -4.56
CA ILE A 16 5.09 -18.15 -3.41
C ILE A 16 5.70 -19.18 -2.45
N GLU A 17 6.96 -18.97 -2.10
CA GLU A 17 7.64 -19.77 -1.08
C GLU A 17 7.36 -19.15 0.28
N VAL A 18 6.63 -19.88 1.12
CA VAL A 18 6.36 -19.46 2.51
C VAL A 18 7.46 -20.05 3.39
N GLY A 19 8.42 -19.20 3.77
CA GLY A 19 9.41 -19.56 4.78
C GLY A 19 8.75 -19.64 6.16
N ILE A 20 9.04 -20.68 6.92
CA ILE A 20 8.83 -20.64 8.38
C ILE A 20 9.94 -19.73 8.89
N THR A 21 9.63 -18.50 9.25
CA THR A 21 10.53 -17.69 10.08
C THR A 21 10.59 -18.41 11.42
N ASN A 22 11.70 -19.07 11.69
CA ASN A 22 12.03 -19.47 13.04
C ASN A 22 12.27 -18.17 13.82
N ASP A 23 11.21 -17.53 14.28
CA ASP A 23 11.31 -16.62 15.42
C ASP A 23 11.71 -17.50 16.62
N SER A 24 13.01 -17.72 16.73
CA SER A 24 13.62 -18.27 17.92
C SER A 24 13.45 -17.24 19.03
N CYS A 25 12.29 -17.27 19.68
CA CYS A 25 12.16 -16.85 21.05
C CYS A 25 13.18 -17.68 21.85
N ASN A 26 14.23 -17.02 22.34
CA ASN A 26 15.10 -17.54 23.38
C ASN A 26 14.25 -17.82 24.63
N GLU A 27 13.66 -19.00 24.72
CA GLU A 27 13.31 -19.59 26.00
C GLU A 27 14.43 -20.56 26.38
N SER A 28 15.32 -20.05 27.21
CA SER A 28 16.26 -20.84 27.99
C SER A 28 15.49 -21.81 28.89
N CYS A 29 15.37 -23.05 28.42
CA CYS A 29 15.07 -24.21 29.25
C CYS A 29 16.15 -25.26 28.99
N THR A 30 17.07 -25.36 29.95
CA THR A 30 18.14 -26.36 30.06
C THR A 30 17.61 -27.78 30.27
N HIS A 31 18.41 -28.76 29.81
CA HIS A 31 18.27 -30.23 29.93
C HIS A 31 17.27 -30.86 28.93
N HIS A 32 17.55 -31.94 28.20
CA HIS A 32 18.44 -33.08 28.42
C HIS A 32 18.81 -33.71 27.05
N ASP A 33 19.97 -34.38 26.95
CA ASP A 33 20.34 -35.25 25.82
C ASP A 33 19.23 -36.27 25.51
N ASP A 34 18.74 -36.29 24.27
CA ASP A 34 18.35 -37.55 23.64
C ASP A 34 18.32 -37.47 22.11
N ASN A 35 19.03 -38.44 21.54
CA ASN A 35 19.23 -38.67 20.13
C ASN A 35 17.94 -39.25 19.53
N SER A 36 17.19 -38.46 18.77
CA SER A 36 16.04 -38.95 18.00
C SER A 36 15.78 -38.06 16.81
N SER A 37 15.95 -38.62 15.61
CA SER A 37 15.54 -38.01 14.35
C SER A 37 14.00 -37.91 14.31
N SER A 38 13.44 -36.90 14.98
CA SER A 38 12.03 -36.56 14.84
C SER A 38 11.89 -35.58 13.69
N THR A 39 11.72 -36.10 12.47
CA THR A 39 11.12 -35.34 11.38
C THR A 39 9.69 -35.00 11.80
N LEU A 40 9.52 -33.93 12.57
CA LEU A 40 8.23 -33.30 12.79
C LEU A 40 7.60 -33.11 11.41
N PRO A 41 6.39 -33.62 11.17
CA PRO A 41 5.72 -33.36 9.91
C PRO A 41 5.59 -31.84 9.80
N LYS A 42 6.25 -31.25 8.79
CA LYS A 42 5.96 -29.89 8.35
C LYS A 42 4.51 -29.88 7.89
N THR A 43 3.59 -29.70 8.83
CA THR A 43 2.19 -29.42 8.52
C THR A 43 2.20 -28.17 7.67
N LYS A 44 1.61 -28.26 6.47
CA LYS A 44 1.47 -27.07 5.63
C LYS A 44 0.63 -26.06 6.40
N PRO A 45 1.05 -24.79 6.51
CA PRO A 45 0.32 -23.79 7.30
C PRO A 45 -1.01 -23.37 6.66
N PHE A 46 -1.42 -24.03 5.58
CA PHE A 46 -2.64 -23.78 4.80
C PHE A 46 -3.11 -25.07 4.11
N LEU A 47 -4.40 -25.11 3.81
CA LEU A 47 -5.09 -26.17 3.08
C LEU A 47 -5.49 -25.70 1.68
N ALA A 48 -5.84 -26.65 0.81
CA ALA A 48 -6.40 -26.32 -0.49
C ALA A 48 -7.76 -25.64 -0.33
N GLY A 49 -7.94 -24.47 -0.96
CA GLY A 49 -9.12 -23.64 -0.80
C GLY A 49 -8.90 -22.42 0.11
N ASP A 50 -7.82 -22.39 0.88
CA ASP A 50 -7.44 -21.21 1.66
C ASP A 50 -7.07 -20.04 0.75
N VAL A 51 -7.35 -18.82 1.22
CA VAL A 51 -7.06 -17.57 0.52
C VAL A 51 -5.85 -16.90 1.14
N ALA A 52 -4.85 -16.60 0.32
CA ALA A 52 -3.74 -15.75 0.70
C ALA A 52 -4.07 -14.28 0.40
N VAL A 53 -3.78 -13.39 1.35
CA VAL A 53 -3.86 -11.93 1.13
C VAL A 53 -2.48 -11.42 0.75
N ILE A 54 -2.41 -10.70 -0.37
CA ILE A 54 -1.18 -10.03 -0.82
C ILE A 54 -1.40 -8.54 -0.60
N LEU A 55 -0.43 -7.87 0.04
CA LEU A 55 -0.40 -6.42 0.17
C LEU A 55 0.43 -5.85 -0.99
N PRO A 56 -0.19 -5.32 -2.06
CA PRO A 56 0.55 -4.81 -3.20
C PRO A 56 1.19 -3.47 -2.86
N GLN A 57 2.15 -3.08 -3.71
CA GLN A 57 2.71 -1.73 -3.70
C GLN A 57 2.41 -1.06 -5.04
N ASN A 58 2.19 0.25 -5.00
CA ASN A 58 2.12 1.06 -6.20
C ASN A 58 3.46 0.99 -6.96
N SER A 59 3.39 1.13 -8.28
CA SER A 59 4.61 1.19 -9.09
C SER A 59 5.39 2.48 -8.80
N SER A 60 6.72 2.42 -8.87
CA SER A 60 7.57 3.61 -8.68
C SER A 60 7.23 4.71 -9.68
N SER A 61 6.90 4.35 -10.93
CA SER A 61 6.49 5.31 -11.96
C SER A 61 5.18 6.00 -11.63
N SER A 62 4.18 5.30 -11.07
CA SER A 62 2.93 5.91 -10.59
C SER A 62 3.21 6.91 -9.46
N VAL A 63 4.03 6.53 -8.48
CA VAL A 63 4.37 7.39 -7.33
C VAL A 63 5.16 8.63 -7.78
N GLU A 64 6.14 8.46 -8.67
CA GLU A 64 6.88 9.59 -9.24
C GLU A 64 5.99 10.53 -10.06
N THR A 65 5.07 9.97 -10.85
CA THR A 65 4.10 10.76 -11.61
C THR A 65 3.22 11.58 -10.67
N PHE A 66 2.72 10.98 -9.59
CA PHE A 66 1.94 11.67 -8.57
C PHE A 66 2.73 12.81 -7.91
N LEU A 67 3.96 12.54 -7.45
CA LEU A 67 4.82 13.53 -6.80
C LEU A 67 5.12 14.72 -7.71
N ARG A 68 5.31 14.51 -9.02
CA ARG A 68 5.57 15.60 -9.98
C ARG A 68 4.47 16.63 -10.08
N VAL A 69 3.22 16.28 -9.75
CA VAL A 69 2.07 17.20 -9.76
C VAL A 69 2.06 18.09 -8.51
N LEU A 70 2.71 17.66 -7.43
CA LEU A 70 2.78 18.43 -6.19
C LEU A 70 3.76 19.60 -6.31
N PRO A 71 3.61 20.67 -5.50
CA PRO A 71 4.60 21.74 -5.41
C PRO A 71 6.01 21.24 -5.12
N GLN A 72 7.02 21.91 -5.69
CA GLN A 72 8.43 21.51 -5.55
C GLN A 72 8.90 21.48 -4.09
N SER A 73 8.32 22.31 -3.22
CA SER A 73 8.58 22.29 -1.77
C SER A 73 8.20 20.95 -1.14
N ILE A 74 7.05 20.37 -1.52
CA ILE A 74 6.59 19.06 -1.01
C ILE A 74 7.40 17.94 -1.64
N GLN A 75 7.73 18.04 -2.94
CA GLN A 75 8.54 17.03 -3.63
C GLN A 75 9.89 16.82 -2.94
N ARG A 76 10.59 17.89 -2.53
CA ARG A 76 11.89 17.78 -1.84
C ARG A 76 11.78 17.04 -0.51
N LEU A 77 10.67 17.20 0.20
CA LEU A 77 10.47 16.58 1.51
C LEU A 77 10.02 15.11 1.41
N SER A 78 9.71 14.60 0.22
CA SER A 78 8.96 13.34 0.07
C SER A 78 9.67 12.11 0.65
N ASN A 79 11.01 12.11 0.66
CA ASN A 79 11.84 11.01 1.16
C ASN A 79 12.61 11.36 2.42
N GLU A 80 12.91 12.64 2.63
CA GLU A 80 13.84 13.10 3.66
C GLU A 80 13.13 13.40 4.98
N THR A 81 11.86 13.83 4.92
CA THR A 81 11.11 14.23 6.11
C THR A 81 10.27 13.08 6.62
N LEU A 82 10.49 12.74 7.89
CA LEU A 82 9.65 11.82 8.62
C LEU A 82 8.36 12.53 9.04
N LEU A 83 7.23 12.05 8.53
CA LEU A 83 5.90 12.47 8.91
C LEU A 83 5.49 11.70 10.17
N HIS A 84 4.93 12.40 11.15
CA HIS A 84 4.26 11.81 12.29
C HIS A 84 2.75 11.83 12.03
N ILE A 85 2.14 10.66 11.89
CA ILE A 85 0.71 10.51 11.63
C ILE A 85 0.00 10.28 12.96
N GLN A 86 -0.85 11.22 13.34
CA GLN A 86 -1.67 11.11 14.55
C GLN A 86 -3.10 10.71 14.16
N PRO A 87 -3.55 9.49 14.50
CA PRO A 87 -4.92 9.09 14.28
C PRO A 87 -5.87 10.01 15.04
N THR A 88 -6.97 10.40 14.41
CA THR A 88 -8.07 11.03 15.13
C THR A 88 -8.77 9.99 16.01
N ALA A 89 -9.44 10.44 17.08
CA ALA A 89 -10.02 9.57 18.13
C ALA A 89 -10.99 8.47 17.65
N TYR A 90 -11.41 8.50 16.39
CA TYR A 90 -12.37 7.56 15.79
C TYR A 90 -11.78 6.75 14.62
N SER A 91 -10.46 6.73 14.44
CA SER A 91 -9.83 5.93 13.38
C SER A 91 -9.71 4.46 13.79
N PHE A 92 -10.43 3.59 13.10
CA PHE A 92 -10.27 2.13 13.23
C PHE A 92 -9.10 1.59 12.38
N GLN A 93 -8.54 2.42 11.50
CA GLN A 93 -7.48 2.02 10.58
C GLN A 93 -6.11 2.24 11.21
N GLN A 94 -5.26 1.21 11.14
CA GLN A 94 -3.88 1.29 11.59
C GLN A 94 -3.05 2.03 10.53
N TRP A 95 -2.62 3.24 10.87
CA TRP A 95 -1.66 4.01 10.10
C TRP A 95 -0.26 3.85 10.68
N PRO A 96 0.80 3.86 9.87
CA PRO A 96 2.16 3.94 10.39
C PRO A 96 2.33 5.25 11.17
N GLU A 97 2.83 5.16 12.41
CA GLU A 97 3.04 6.33 13.26
C GLU A 97 4.09 7.28 12.68
N TYR A 98 5.20 6.72 12.18
CA TYR A 98 6.27 7.47 11.53
C TYR A 98 6.58 6.89 10.16
N THR A 99 6.54 7.72 9.12
CA THR A 99 6.82 7.29 7.75
C THR A 99 7.16 8.48 6.85
N THR A 100 7.60 8.23 5.62
CA THR A 100 7.81 9.29 4.62
C THR A 100 6.59 9.39 3.70
N LEU A 101 6.42 10.54 3.03
CA LEU A 101 5.36 10.69 2.03
C LEU A 101 5.49 9.65 0.90
N LYS A 102 6.71 9.38 0.44
CA LYS A 102 6.94 8.38 -0.61
C LYS A 102 6.56 6.98 -0.13
N SER A 103 6.90 6.60 1.10
CA SER A 103 6.50 5.31 1.66
C SER A 103 4.97 5.18 1.74
N LEU A 104 4.26 6.24 2.18
CA LEU A 104 2.79 6.24 2.18
C LEU A 104 2.21 6.02 0.78
N LEU A 105 2.70 6.77 -0.21
CA LEU A 105 2.25 6.66 -1.60
C LEU A 105 2.59 5.29 -2.21
N MET A 106 3.68 4.65 -1.78
CA MET A 106 4.11 3.34 -2.28
C MET A 106 3.27 2.20 -1.70
N SER A 107 2.97 2.21 -0.40
CA SER A 107 2.44 1.01 0.27
C SER A 107 1.13 1.17 1.03
N THR A 108 0.63 2.40 1.21
CA THR A 108 -0.51 2.64 2.11
C THR A 108 -1.67 3.36 1.44
N LEU A 109 -1.39 4.21 0.44
CA LEU A 109 -2.41 5.00 -0.25
C LEU A 109 -2.78 4.40 -1.59
N ASP A 110 -4.08 4.35 -1.88
CA ASP A 110 -4.57 4.06 -3.23
C ASP A 110 -4.55 5.33 -4.08
N ILE A 111 -3.46 5.48 -4.85
CA ILE A 111 -3.26 6.64 -5.74
C ILE A 111 -3.78 6.42 -7.16
N ASN A 112 -4.16 5.18 -7.50
CA ASN A 112 -4.67 4.82 -8.82
C ASN A 112 -6.19 4.57 -8.80
N GLY A 113 -6.78 4.51 -7.61
CA GLY A 113 -8.21 4.42 -7.38
C GLY A 113 -8.96 5.60 -7.96
N ARG A 114 -10.22 5.35 -8.33
CA ARG A 114 -11.12 6.40 -8.75
C ARG A 114 -11.51 7.22 -7.52
N PRO A 115 -11.30 8.54 -7.51
CA PRO A 115 -11.67 9.38 -6.38
C PRO A 115 -13.19 9.34 -6.15
N GLU A 116 -13.58 9.28 -4.88
CA GLU A 116 -14.97 9.39 -4.45
C GLU A 116 -15.51 10.80 -4.64
N ARG A 117 -16.85 10.93 -4.67
CA ARG A 117 -17.53 12.21 -4.91
C ARG A 117 -17.20 13.24 -3.83
N GLU A 118 -17.15 12.81 -2.58
CA GLU A 118 -16.83 13.62 -1.40
C GLU A 118 -15.41 14.16 -1.47
N PHE A 119 -14.48 13.36 -1.99
CA PHE A 119 -13.11 13.77 -2.21
C PHE A 119 -13.03 14.84 -3.31
N LEU A 120 -13.76 14.67 -4.43
CA LEU A 120 -13.84 15.68 -5.48
C LEU A 120 -14.42 17.01 -4.98
N ARG A 121 -15.49 16.95 -4.17
CA ARG A 121 -16.07 18.14 -3.52
C ARG A 121 -15.07 18.81 -2.58
N SER A 122 -14.30 18.04 -1.82
CA SER A 122 -13.27 18.57 -0.93
C SER A 122 -12.12 19.19 -1.70
N LEU A 123 -11.76 18.66 -2.87
CA LEU A 123 -10.69 19.22 -3.70
C LEU A 123 -11.04 20.58 -4.30
N SER A 124 -12.32 20.85 -4.60
CA SER A 124 -12.71 22.10 -5.28
C SER A 124 -12.33 23.36 -4.51
N VAL A 125 -12.24 23.29 -3.18
CA VAL A 125 -11.87 24.45 -2.34
C VAL A 125 -10.38 24.82 -2.44
N PHE A 126 -9.54 23.90 -2.92
CA PHE A 126 -8.10 24.12 -3.07
C PHE A 126 -7.72 24.67 -4.46
N CYS A 127 -8.69 24.78 -5.37
CA CYS A 127 -8.46 25.42 -6.67
C CYS A 127 -8.28 26.93 -6.50
N HIS A 128 -7.07 27.43 -6.77
CA HIS A 128 -6.74 28.83 -6.52
C HIS A 128 -7.47 29.77 -7.51
N PRO A 129 -8.26 30.76 -7.05
CA PRO A 129 -9.06 31.62 -7.95
C PRO A 129 -8.23 32.46 -8.92
N SER A 130 -6.98 32.78 -8.58
CA SER A 130 -6.08 33.54 -9.45
C SER A 130 -5.39 32.68 -10.52
N HIS A 131 -5.52 31.35 -10.48
CA HIS A 131 -5.06 30.51 -11.57
C HIS A 131 -6.02 30.69 -12.76
N PRO A 132 -5.54 30.78 -14.01
CA PRO A 132 -6.39 31.04 -15.19
C PRO A 132 -7.60 30.11 -15.30
N GLU A 133 -7.42 28.84 -14.93
CA GLU A 133 -8.49 27.83 -14.94
C GLU A 133 -9.08 27.53 -13.54
N GLY A 134 -8.63 28.21 -12.49
CA GLY A 134 -8.94 27.80 -11.11
C GLY A 134 -10.44 27.76 -10.80
N ILE A 135 -11.18 28.79 -11.23
CA ILE A 135 -12.64 28.89 -11.03
C ILE A 135 -13.38 27.80 -11.82
N GLU A 136 -12.98 27.56 -13.07
CA GLU A 136 -13.61 26.55 -13.92
C GLU A 136 -13.35 25.13 -13.41
N GLN A 137 -12.11 24.84 -12.99
CA GLN A 137 -11.75 23.54 -12.42
C GLN A 137 -12.49 23.29 -11.10
N ALA A 138 -12.60 24.30 -10.22
CA ALA A 138 -13.39 24.20 -9.00
C ALA A 138 -14.86 23.84 -9.30
N LYS A 139 -15.48 24.55 -10.24
CA LYS A 139 -16.87 24.30 -10.66
C LYS A 139 -17.04 22.92 -11.26
N LYS A 140 -16.09 22.45 -12.08
CA LYS A 140 -16.12 21.12 -12.68
C LYS A 140 -16.00 20.02 -11.62
N LEU A 141 -15.08 20.15 -10.67
CA LEU A 141 -14.95 19.20 -9.55
C LEU A 141 -16.23 19.14 -8.72
N PHE A 142 -16.84 20.30 -8.45
CA PHE A 142 -18.12 20.38 -7.76
C PHE A 142 -19.24 19.66 -8.54
N GLN A 143 -19.36 19.90 -9.85
CA GLN A 143 -20.35 19.23 -10.70
C GLN A 143 -20.17 17.70 -10.74
N LEU A 144 -18.92 17.22 -10.77
CA LEU A 144 -18.63 15.78 -10.76
C LEU A 144 -18.91 15.13 -9.39
N SER A 145 -19.14 15.95 -8.35
CA SER A 145 -19.48 15.49 -7.01
C SER A 145 -20.99 15.45 -6.71
N GLU A 146 -21.83 15.94 -7.63
CA GLU A 146 -23.32 15.88 -7.64
C GLU A 146 -23.86 14.67 -8.42
#